data_AF-A0A5M4AJS0-F1
#
_entry.id   AF-A0A5M4AJS0-F1
#
_cell.length_a   1.000
_cell.length_b   1.000
_cell.length_c   1.000
_cell.angle_alpha   90.00
_cell.angle_beta   90.00
_cell.angle_gamma   90.00
#
_symmetry.space_group_name_H-M   'P 1'
#
loop_
_entity.id
_entity.type
_entity.pdbx_description
1 polymer ?
#
loop_
_entity_poly.entity_id
_entity_poly.type
_entity_poly.pdbx_seq_one_letter_code
_entity_poly.pdbx_strand_id
1 'polypeptide(L)'
;MERTIIVANTSNMPVAAREASVYTAMTLSEYYRSMGLKVLMMADSTSRWAQALREMSNRLEELPGQDAFPDGPFGRYCQLLRPCRFCLPE
;
A
#
# COMPACT_ATOMS: atom_id res chain seq x y z
N MET A 1 -16.97 14.64 7.99
CA MET A 1 -16.48 13.53 7.14
C MET A 1 -16.63 13.79 5.64
N GLU A 2 -17.21 14.91 5.21
CA GLU A 2 -17.57 15.15 3.80
C GLU A 2 -16.40 15.24 2.80
N ARG A 3 -15.16 15.38 3.29
CA ARG A 3 -13.93 15.48 2.47
C ARG A 3 -12.92 14.37 2.76
N THR A 4 -13.35 13.32 3.45
CA THR A 4 -12.49 12.22 3.88
C THR A 4 -12.99 10.93 3.31
N ILE A 5 -12.14 10.22 2.59
CA ILE A 5 -12.43 8.87 2.08
C ILE A 5 -11.62 7.90 2.93
N ILE A 6 -12.29 6.89 3.47
CA ILE A 6 -11.68 5.85 4.29
C ILE A 6 -11.82 4.53 3.53
N VAL A 7 -10.67 3.96 3.16
CA VAL A 7 -10.60 2.60 2.62
C VAL A 7 -10.24 1.68 3.77
N ALA A 8 -11.24 1.00 4.33
CA ALA A 8 -11.05 0.16 5.50
C ALA A 8 -10.77 -1.29 5.09
N ASN A 9 -9.56 -1.77 5.40
CA ASN A 9 -9.24 -3.18 5.37
C ASN A 9 -8.83 -3.64 6.77
N THR A 10 -9.68 -4.46 7.38
CA THR A 10 -9.45 -4.93 8.75
C THR A 10 -8.62 -6.22 8.77
N SER A 11 -8.04 -6.57 9.92
CA SER A 11 -7.14 -7.73 10.04
C SER A 11 -7.78 -9.08 9.72
N ASN A 12 -9.10 -9.20 9.73
CA ASN A 12 -9.80 -10.44 9.35
C ASN A 12 -10.06 -10.56 7.84
N MET A 13 -9.82 -9.50 7.06
CA MET A 13 -10.06 -9.47 5.62
C MET A 13 -8.87 -10.09 4.86
N PRO A 14 -9.10 -10.58 3.62
CA PRO A 14 -8.09 -11.32 2.87
C PRO A 14 -6.86 -10.48 2.54
N VAL A 15 -5.72 -11.16 2.50
CA VAL A 15 -4.40 -10.57 2.26
C VAL A 15 -4.33 -9.81 0.94
N ALA A 16 -4.90 -10.36 -0.13
CA ALA A 16 -4.99 -9.70 -1.44
C ALA A 16 -5.79 -8.39 -1.40
N ALA A 17 -6.84 -8.32 -0.57
CA ALA A 17 -7.60 -7.09 -0.42
C ALA A 17 -6.78 -5.99 0.28
N ARG A 18 -5.77 -6.35 1.10
CA ARG A 18 -4.93 -5.34 1.79
C ARG A 18 -4.08 -4.61 0.78
N GLU A 19 -3.50 -5.35 -0.14
CA GLU A 19 -2.77 -4.79 -1.26
C GLU A 19 -3.67 -3.93 -2.15
N ALA A 20 -4.83 -4.45 -2.55
CA ALA A 20 -5.79 -3.71 -3.36
C ALA A 20 -6.29 -2.42 -2.67
N SER A 21 -6.43 -2.43 -1.34
CA SER A 21 -6.90 -1.26 -0.58
C SER A 21 -5.92 -0.08 -0.66
N VAL A 22 -4.62 -0.35 -0.61
CA VAL A 22 -3.58 0.69 -0.73
C VAL A 22 -3.58 1.26 -2.14
N TYR A 23 -3.64 0.41 -3.17
CA TYR A 23 -3.71 0.88 -4.56
C TYR A 23 -4.98 1.69 -4.83
N THR A 24 -6.13 1.27 -4.31
CA THR A 24 -7.39 2.01 -4.45
C THR A 24 -7.26 3.40 -3.83
N ALA A 25 -6.68 3.50 -2.63
CA ALA A 25 -6.44 4.79 -1.99
C ALA A 25 -5.43 5.66 -2.78
N MET A 26 -4.41 5.08 -3.39
CA MET A 26 -3.48 5.80 -4.28
C MET A 26 -4.19 6.34 -5.52
N THR A 27 -4.99 5.52 -6.20
CA THR A 27 -5.75 5.92 -7.40
C THR A 27 -6.73 7.03 -7.09
N LEU A 28 -7.46 6.94 -5.97
CA LEU A 28 -8.33 8.02 -5.51
C LEU A 28 -7.55 9.30 -5.23
N SER A 29 -6.39 9.18 -4.60
CA SER A 29 -5.55 10.34 -4.28
C SER A 29 -5.06 11.04 -5.56
N GLU A 30 -4.60 10.29 -6.55
CA GLU A 30 -4.20 10.86 -7.85
C GLU A 30 -5.37 11.44 -8.62
N TYR A 31 -6.55 10.81 -8.54
CA TYR A 31 -7.77 11.34 -9.17
C TYR A 31 -8.09 12.75 -8.66
N TYR A 32 -8.13 12.96 -7.34
CA TYR A 32 -8.38 14.28 -6.77
C TYR A 32 -7.21 15.25 -6.98
N ARG A 33 -5.97 14.75 -7.01
CA ARG A 33 -4.79 15.56 -7.36
C ARG A 33 -4.85 16.07 -8.79
N SER A 34 -5.34 15.26 -9.73
CA SER A 34 -5.52 15.63 -11.14
C SER A 34 -6.57 16.72 -11.35
N MET A 35 -7.53 16.86 -10.42
CA MET A 35 -8.49 17.98 -10.39
C MET A 35 -7.88 19.28 -9.85
N GLY A 36 -6.61 19.29 -9.47
CA GLY A 36 -5.93 20.45 -8.88
C GLY A 36 -6.15 20.61 -7.38
N LEU A 37 -6.69 19.60 -6.69
CA LEU A 37 -6.88 19.64 -5.24
C LEU A 37 -5.60 19.23 -4.51
N LYS A 38 -5.39 19.81 -3.31
CA LYS A 38 -4.35 19.35 -2.38
C LYS A 38 -4.90 18.16 -1.59
N VAL A 39 -4.32 16.99 -1.82
CA VAL A 39 -4.76 15.73 -1.24
C VAL A 39 -3.69 15.21 -0.27
N LEU A 40 -4.14 14.72 0.88
CA LEU A 40 -3.31 13.98 1.83
C LEU A 40 -3.73 12.51 1.81
N MET A 41 -2.78 11.62 1.55
CA MET A 41 -2.95 10.19 1.67
C MET A 41 -2.17 9.69 2.89
N MET A 42 -2.83 8.93 3.76
CA MET A 42 -2.21 8.22 4.88
C MET A 42 -2.59 6.75 4.76
N ALA A 43 -1.63 5.83 4.91
CA ALA A 43 -1.92 4.41 5.03
C ALA A 43 -1.44 3.88 6.38
N ASP A 44 -2.35 3.25 7.10
CA ASP A 44 -2.13 2.65 8.41
C ASP A 44 -2.50 1.15 8.35
N SER A 45 -1.58 0.18 8.43
CA SER A 45 -0.12 0.32 8.54
C SER A 45 0.61 -0.24 7.32
N THR A 46 1.68 0.43 6.90
CA THR A 46 2.56 -0.01 5.83
C THR A 46 3.27 -1.33 6.16
N SER A 47 3.53 -1.59 7.45
CA SER A 47 4.10 -2.86 7.92
C SER A 47 3.18 -4.06 7.68
N ARG A 48 1.85 -3.89 7.86
CA ARG A 48 0.87 -4.95 7.58
C ARG A 48 0.69 -5.18 6.09
N TRP A 49 0.83 -4.14 5.28
CA TRP A 49 0.88 -4.26 3.84
C TRP A 49 2.13 -5.03 3.37
N ALA A 50 3.31 -4.72 3.92
CA ALA A 50 4.54 -5.45 3.60
C ALA A 50 4.43 -6.95 3.96
N GLN A 51 3.86 -7.29 5.12
CA GLN A 51 3.58 -8.69 5.50
C GLN A 51 2.64 -9.38 4.51
N ALA A 52 1.63 -8.65 4.01
CA ALA A 52 0.71 -9.16 3.02
C ALA A 52 1.40 -9.48 1.69
N LEU A 53 2.30 -8.61 1.23
CA LEU A 53 3.10 -8.83 0.03
C LEU A 53 3.99 -10.08 0.15
N ARG A 54 4.60 -10.27 1.31
CA ARG A 54 5.39 -11.48 1.59
C ARG A 54 4.55 -12.76 1.53
N GLU A 55 3.36 -12.74 2.13
CA GLU A 55 2.49 -13.93 2.12
C GLU A 55 1.97 -14.24 0.70
N MET A 56 1.69 -13.22 -0.10
CA MET A 56 1.33 -13.37 -1.52
C MET A 56 2.49 -13.93 -2.34
N SER A 57 3.71 -13.39 -2.16
CA SER A 57 4.93 -13.87 -2.81
C SER A 57 5.20 -15.34 -2.51
N ASN A 58 5.09 -15.75 -1.24
CA ASN A 58 5.27 -17.16 -0.85
C ASN A 58 4.28 -18.10 -1.55
N ARG A 59 3.04 -17.66 -1.80
CA ARG A 59 2.03 -18.45 -2.54
C ARG A 59 2.31 -18.53 -4.04
N LEU A 60 3.00 -17.53 -4.58
CA LEU A 60 3.42 -17.48 -5.98
C LEU A 60 4.78 -18.17 -6.22
N GLU A 61 5.36 -18.77 -5.18
CA GLU A 61 6.67 -19.43 -5.22
C GLU A 61 7.79 -18.52 -5.76
N GLU A 62 7.66 -17.20 -5.52
CA GLU A 62 8.72 -16.26 -5.86
C GLU A 62 9.93 -16.49 -4.95
N LEU A 63 11.14 -16.30 -5.51
CA LEU A 63 12.37 -16.40 -4.73
C LEU A 63 12.39 -15.28 -3.68
N PRO A 64 12.51 -15.61 -2.38
CA PRO A 64 12.58 -14.61 -1.33
C PRO A 64 13.90 -13.86 -1.42
N GLY A 65 13.80 -12.53 -1.36
CA GLY A 65 14.92 -11.62 -1.31
C GLY A 65 15.39 -11.31 0.11
N GLN A 66 16.02 -10.15 0.29
CA GLN A 66 16.40 -9.68 1.62
C GLN A 66 15.19 -9.58 2.56
N ASP A 67 15.36 -10.01 3.81
CA ASP A 67 14.33 -10.06 4.87
C ASP A 67 13.06 -10.85 4.52
N ALA A 68 13.15 -11.78 3.57
CA ALA A 68 12.03 -12.58 3.04
C ALA A 68 10.93 -11.72 2.38
N PHE A 69 11.25 -10.53 1.91
CA PHE A 69 10.39 -9.80 0.98
C PHE A 69 10.70 -10.23 -0.46
N PRO A 70 9.71 -10.22 -1.37
CA PRO A 70 9.97 -10.56 -2.77
C PRO A 70 11.01 -9.60 -3.37
N ASP A 71 12.00 -10.09 -4.13
CA ASP A 71 12.92 -9.22 -4.92
C ASP A 71 12.30 -8.78 -6.27
N GLY A 72 11.13 -9.34 -6.59
CA GLY A 72 10.37 -9.07 -7.81
C GLY A 72 9.72 -7.68 -7.86
N PRO A 73 8.81 -7.43 -8.82
CA PRO A 73 8.10 -6.15 -8.94
C PRO A 73 7.36 -5.74 -7.66
N PHE A 74 6.97 -6.72 -6.82
CA PHE A 74 6.34 -6.49 -5.52
C PHE A 74 7.28 -5.96 -4.42
N GLY A 75 8.58 -6.29 -4.46
CA GLY A 75 9.57 -5.83 -3.48
C GLY A 75 9.87 -4.34 -3.54
N ARG A 76 9.88 -3.78 -4.76
CA ARG A 76 10.26 -2.38 -5.00
C ARG A 76 9.21 -1.39 -4.48
N TYR A 77 7.98 -1.82 -4.22
CA TYR A 77 6.92 -0.95 -3.73
C TYR A 77 7.10 -0.53 -2.27
N CYS A 78 7.76 -1.35 -1.45
CA CYS A 78 8.15 -0.93 -0.09
C CYS A 78 9.11 0.27 -0.11
N GLN A 79 9.78 0.54 -1.24
CA GLN A 79 10.63 1.71 -1.48
C GLN A 79 9.96 2.82 -2.31
N LEU A 80 8.76 2.60 -2.84
CA LEU A 80 8.06 3.52 -3.75
C LEU A 80 7.22 4.56 -3.00
N LEU A 81 7.81 5.20 -1.99
CA LEU A 81 7.23 6.35 -1.26
C LEU A 81 7.69 7.70 -1.82
N ARG A 82 8.19 7.75 -3.07
CA ARG A 82 8.84 8.96 -3.59
C ARG A 82 7.95 10.05 -4.20
N PRO A 83 6.79 9.78 -4.84
CA PRO A 83 5.99 10.87 -5.41
C PRO A 83 4.93 11.43 -4.46
N CYS A 84 4.50 10.67 -3.45
CA CYS A 84 3.64 11.15 -2.37
C CYS A 84 4.47 11.25 -1.10
N ARG A 85 4.60 12.45 -0.52
CA ARG A 85 5.34 12.68 0.73
C ARG A 85 4.62 11.96 1.87
N PHE A 86 4.89 10.67 1.98
CA PHE A 86 4.33 9.78 2.95
C PHE A 86 5.01 10.11 4.27
N CYS A 87 4.27 10.73 5.19
CA CYS A 87 4.71 10.78 6.58
C CYS A 87 4.61 9.35 7.12
N LEU A 88 5.73 8.63 7.12
CA LEU A 88 5.91 7.57 8.09
C LEU A 88 5.99 8.27 9.46
N PRO A 89 5.08 8.01 10.42
CA PRO A 89 5.46 8.18 11.81
C PRO A 89 6.64 7.24 12.07
N GLU A 90 7.66 7.76 12.77
CA GLU A 90 8.93 7.06 13.06
C GLU A 90 8.74 5.63 13.58
#